data_AF-A0A2P2I1Y1-F1
#
_entry.id   AF-A0A2P2I1Y1-F1
#
_cell.length_a   1.000
_cell.length_b   1.000
_cell.length_c   1.000
_cell.angle_alpha   90.00
_cell.angle_beta   90.00
_cell.angle_gamma   90.00
#
_symmetry.space_group_name_H-M   'P 1'
#
loop_
_entity.id
_entity.type
_entity.pdbx_description
1 polymer ?
#
loop_
_entity_poly.entity_id
_entity_poly.type
_entity_poly.pdbx_seq_one_letter_code
_entity_poly.pdbx_strand_id
1 'polypeptide(L)'
;MGFYLLHESMLNSVLVARDRFLSEEGTIFPSEARIYACPCSLDDLYREQLDFWDDVYGFNMSAVRSSALDEKAKKPEVCIVKPEHLLAKPACIKTLNLRWVDAEEIANIAENVFVSITKAGSYHGICVWFECDFDGIDYDEEGEEFGKLVTLSTSPSSEPTHWKQTVVLLGKIGMVTNEKSQSESDTESTNVKNTVQLPANSQTVPTTRANSSYMKLEEDEVIGWRLEFVQSSGNLRHYTITLQMLDPETDEHPEPCLCSMPRCLIIAKFIENELEGKTFSDCSDRNANPATGAAKEK
;
A
#
# COMPACT_ATOMS: atom_id res chain seq x y z
N MET A 1 9.01 -8.66 11.94
CA MET A 1 8.61 -7.73 10.86
C MET A 1 9.27 -6.39 11.11
N GLY A 2 9.68 -5.69 10.05
CA GLY A 2 10.23 -4.34 10.18
C GLY A 2 9.16 -3.25 10.02
N PHE A 3 9.58 -1.98 10.01
CA PHE A 3 8.74 -0.88 9.54
C PHE A 3 8.23 -1.15 8.13
N TYR A 4 6.99 -0.71 7.83
CA TYR A 4 6.29 -0.97 6.57
C TYR A 4 6.41 -2.44 6.09
N LEU A 5 6.44 -3.39 7.04
CA LEU A 5 6.66 -4.83 6.89
C LEU A 5 8.10 -5.23 6.50
N LEU A 6 8.68 -4.57 5.49
CA LEU A 6 9.86 -5.03 4.75
C LEU A 6 11.20 -4.53 5.32
N HIS A 7 11.20 -3.46 6.12
CA HIS A 7 12.44 -2.88 6.64
C HIS A 7 13.30 -3.92 7.41
N GLU A 8 14.62 -3.79 7.30
CA GLU A 8 15.65 -4.72 7.82
C GLU A 8 15.68 -6.11 7.13
N SER A 9 14.78 -6.39 6.19
CA SER A 9 14.72 -7.62 5.38
C SER A 9 14.90 -8.92 6.17
N MET A 10 14.35 -8.97 7.38
CA MET A 10 14.31 -10.21 8.16
C MET A 10 13.51 -11.31 7.44
N LEU A 11 12.56 -10.92 6.58
CA LEU A 11 11.72 -11.85 5.83
C LEU A 11 12.53 -12.78 4.92
N ASN A 12 13.61 -12.28 4.30
CA ASN A 12 14.50 -13.12 3.48
C ASN A 12 15.11 -14.27 4.27
N SER A 13 15.45 -14.06 5.55
CA SER A 13 15.98 -15.12 6.41
C SER A 13 14.91 -16.15 6.75
N VAL A 14 13.67 -15.70 6.94
CA VAL A 14 12.51 -16.58 7.19
C VAL A 14 12.24 -17.45 5.96
N LEU A 15 12.29 -16.90 4.75
CA LEU A 15 12.12 -17.67 3.52
C LEU A 15 13.21 -18.73 3.35
N VAL A 16 14.47 -18.40 3.61
CA VAL A 16 15.56 -19.37 3.56
C VAL A 16 15.34 -20.51 4.58
N ALA A 17 14.82 -20.21 5.76
CA ALA A 17 14.49 -21.23 6.75
C ALA A 17 13.31 -22.10 6.31
N ARG A 18 12.26 -21.48 5.74
CA ARG A 18 11.10 -22.17 5.17
C ARG A 18 11.54 -23.19 4.11
N ASP A 19 12.31 -22.75 3.12
CA ASP A 19 12.67 -23.58 1.97
C ASP A 19 13.61 -24.74 2.36
N ARG A 20 14.36 -24.60 3.45
CA ARG A 20 15.34 -25.62 3.90
C ARG A 20 14.79 -26.58 4.94
N PHE A 21 13.89 -26.12 5.80
CA PHE A 21 13.54 -26.84 7.03
C PHE A 21 12.05 -27.10 7.20
N LEU A 22 11.17 -26.43 6.45
CA LEU A 22 9.73 -26.65 6.56
C LEU A 22 9.32 -27.90 5.79
N SER A 23 8.56 -28.78 6.43
CA SER A 23 7.92 -29.93 5.77
C SER A 23 6.82 -29.47 4.81
N GLU A 24 6.38 -30.36 3.91
CA GLU A 24 5.28 -30.06 2.99
C GLU A 24 3.99 -29.68 3.74
N GLU A 25 3.67 -30.43 4.81
CA GLU A 25 2.54 -30.18 5.72
C GLU A 25 2.85 -29.14 6.82
N GLY A 26 4.01 -28.48 6.76
CA GLY A 26 4.41 -27.53 7.80
C GLY A 26 3.66 -26.20 7.70
N THR A 27 3.31 -25.65 8.86
CA THR A 27 2.66 -24.33 9.00
C THR A 27 3.70 -23.24 9.29
N ILE A 28 3.47 -22.04 8.75
CA ILE A 28 4.29 -20.85 8.98
C ILE A 28 3.46 -19.77 9.69
N PHE A 29 4.06 -19.11 10.67
CA PHE A 29 3.44 -18.03 11.42
C PHE A 29 4.31 -16.77 11.40
N PRO A 30 3.76 -15.60 10.98
CA PRO A 30 2.43 -15.43 10.40
C PRO A 30 2.26 -16.19 9.07
N SER A 31 1.03 -16.53 8.71
CA SER A 31 0.70 -17.24 7.46
C SER A 31 0.62 -16.26 6.28
N GLU A 32 0.05 -15.08 6.53
CA GLU A 32 -0.11 -14.02 5.55
C GLU A 32 0.32 -12.67 6.12
N ALA A 33 0.89 -11.82 5.27
CA ALA A 33 1.18 -10.43 5.60
C ALA A 33 0.66 -9.50 4.50
N ARG A 34 -0.07 -8.46 4.89
CA ARG A 34 -0.72 -7.49 4.00
C ARG A 34 -0.17 -6.11 4.23
N ILE A 35 0.22 -5.40 3.16
CA ILE A 35 0.64 -4.00 3.20
C ILE A 35 -0.53 -3.14 2.76
N TYR A 36 -0.87 -2.15 3.57
CA TYR A 36 -1.92 -1.18 3.28
C TYR A 36 -1.33 0.21 3.08
N ALA A 37 -1.94 1.00 2.21
CA ALA A 37 -1.64 2.42 2.10
C ALA A 37 -2.91 3.27 2.01
N CYS A 38 -2.81 4.51 2.47
CA CYS A 38 -3.90 5.46 2.45
C CYS A 38 -3.37 6.91 2.41
N PRO A 39 -3.97 7.81 1.62
CA PRO A 39 -3.66 9.23 1.71
C PRO A 39 -3.97 9.77 3.10
N CYS A 40 -3.08 10.61 3.62
CA CYS A 40 -3.21 11.15 4.96
C CYS A 40 -2.95 12.65 5.03
N SER A 41 -3.53 13.25 6.07
CA SER A 41 -3.33 14.63 6.46
C SER A 41 -2.51 14.70 7.75
N LEU A 42 -1.38 15.39 7.70
CA LEU A 42 -0.47 15.56 8.83
C LEU A 42 -0.33 17.03 9.19
N ASP A 43 -1.47 17.73 9.29
CA ASP A 43 -1.52 19.15 9.65
C ASP A 43 -0.74 19.43 10.95
N ASP A 44 -0.85 18.56 11.96
CA ASP A 44 -0.13 18.73 13.23
C ASP A 44 1.40 18.61 13.06
N LEU A 45 1.87 17.63 12.28
CA LEU A 45 3.30 17.46 11.99
C LEU A 45 3.85 18.66 11.22
N TYR A 46 3.10 19.13 10.22
CA TYR A 46 3.48 20.31 9.42
C TYR A 46 3.51 21.56 10.28
N ARG A 47 2.53 21.74 11.18
CA ARG A 47 2.50 22.87 12.12
C ARG A 47 3.68 22.86 13.07
N GLU A 48 4.01 21.71 13.65
CA GLU A 48 5.08 21.62 14.65
C GLU A 48 6.48 21.67 14.04
N GLN A 49 6.67 21.13 12.84
CA GLN A 49 8.01 20.92 12.27
C GLN A 49 8.34 21.80 11.07
N LEU A 50 7.34 22.33 10.38
CA LEU A 50 7.53 23.21 9.23
C LEU A 50 7.12 24.65 9.54
N ASP A 51 5.92 24.87 10.10
CA ASP A 51 5.46 26.22 10.45
C ASP A 51 6.31 26.83 11.59
N PHE A 52 6.98 26.00 12.41
CA PHE A 52 7.98 26.45 13.37
C PHE A 52 9.05 27.37 12.75
N TRP A 53 9.46 27.11 11.51
CA TRP A 53 10.50 27.89 10.84
C TRP A 53 10.00 29.27 10.39
N ASP A 54 8.70 29.49 10.29
CA ASP A 54 8.15 30.79 9.90
C ASP A 54 8.33 31.84 11.02
N ASP A 55 8.31 31.40 12.29
CA ASP A 55 8.52 32.24 13.46
C ASP A 55 9.26 31.49 14.58
N VAL A 56 10.59 31.56 14.53
CA VAL A 56 11.49 31.00 15.56
C VAL A 56 11.75 32.09 16.60
N TYR A 57 10.87 32.23 17.60
CA TYR A 57 11.00 33.22 18.68
C TYR A 57 11.10 34.69 18.21
N GLY A 58 10.34 35.07 17.19
CA GLY A 58 10.34 36.40 16.58
C GLY A 58 11.26 36.54 15.36
N PHE A 59 11.98 35.48 14.99
CA PHE A 59 12.85 35.46 13.81
C PHE A 59 12.22 34.64 12.68
N ASN A 60 12.04 35.28 11.52
CA ASN A 60 11.56 34.58 10.32
C ASN A 60 12.70 33.78 9.69
N MET A 61 12.59 32.45 9.75
CA MET A 61 13.50 31.49 9.12
C MET A 61 12.81 30.65 8.04
N SER A 62 11.76 31.19 7.40
CA SER A 62 10.95 30.49 6.38
C SER A 62 11.77 29.96 5.20
N ALA A 63 12.96 30.52 4.94
CA ALA A 63 13.91 29.99 3.96
C ALA A 63 14.37 28.54 4.28
N VAL A 64 14.40 28.15 5.56
CA VAL A 64 14.78 26.79 5.99
C VAL A 64 13.64 25.81 5.78
N ARG A 65 12.39 26.28 5.81
CA ARG A 65 11.18 25.46 5.69
C ARG A 65 11.21 24.56 4.46
N SER A 66 11.58 25.10 3.29
CA SER A 66 11.65 24.31 2.05
C SER A 66 12.72 23.23 2.12
N SER A 67 13.90 23.55 2.65
CA SER A 67 14.98 22.57 2.80
C SER A 67 14.66 21.50 3.83
N ALA A 68 13.97 21.86 4.91
CA ALA A 68 13.49 20.91 5.92
C ALA A 68 12.44 19.96 5.35
N LEU A 69 11.52 20.46 4.53
CA LEU A 69 10.55 19.60 3.83
C LEU A 69 11.25 18.66 2.84
N ASP A 70 12.20 19.16 2.05
CA ASP A 70 12.94 18.33 1.09
C ASP A 70 13.79 17.26 1.80
N GLU A 71 14.38 17.57 2.96
CA GLU A 71 15.10 16.59 3.78
C GLU A 71 14.16 15.53 4.34
N LYS A 72 12.99 15.94 4.84
CA LYS A 72 11.97 15.02 5.35
C LYS A 72 11.35 14.16 4.25
N ALA A 73 11.15 14.69 3.06
CA ALA A 73 10.62 13.93 1.93
C ALA A 73 11.59 12.82 1.44
N LYS A 74 12.89 12.94 1.70
CA LYS A 74 13.89 11.93 1.29
C LYS A 74 13.86 10.66 2.12
N LYS A 75 13.21 10.66 3.28
CA LYS A 75 13.15 9.51 4.21
C LYS A 75 11.72 9.30 4.67
N PRO A 76 11.27 8.05 4.87
CA PRO A 76 9.94 7.84 5.39
C PRO A 76 9.89 8.24 6.87
N GLU A 77 8.83 8.95 7.27
CA GLU A 77 8.64 9.38 8.65
C GLU A 77 7.86 8.31 9.41
N VAL A 78 8.36 7.88 10.58
CA VAL A 78 7.70 6.88 11.41
C VAL A 78 6.98 7.56 12.57
N CYS A 79 5.66 7.73 12.45
CA CYS A 79 4.84 8.44 13.42
C CYS A 79 3.51 7.74 13.67
N ILE A 80 2.83 8.10 14.77
CA ILE A 80 1.47 7.62 15.05
C ILE A 80 0.51 8.49 14.25
N VAL A 81 -0.20 7.88 13.32
CA VAL A 81 -1.26 8.54 12.55
C VAL A 81 -2.60 8.15 13.18
N LYS A 82 -3.44 9.15 13.45
CA LYS A 82 -4.79 8.90 13.96
C LYS A 82 -5.73 8.52 12.80
N PRO A 83 -6.80 7.75 13.05
CA PRO A 83 -7.79 7.40 12.02
C PRO A 83 -8.42 8.64 11.36
N GLU A 84 -8.62 9.70 12.13
CA GLU A 84 -9.20 10.97 11.65
C GLU A 84 -8.33 11.70 10.62
N HIS A 85 -7.06 11.35 10.53
CA HIS A 85 -6.10 11.92 9.57
C HIS A 85 -6.09 11.17 8.23
N LEU A 86 -6.77 10.03 8.11
CA LEU A 86 -6.92 9.33 6.84
C LEU A 86 -7.96 10.03 5.97
N LEU A 87 -7.63 10.23 4.69
CA LEU A 87 -8.46 10.96 3.73
C LEU A 87 -9.35 10.03 2.88
N ALA A 88 -9.04 8.74 2.83
CA ALA A 88 -9.76 7.76 2.03
C ALA A 88 -9.90 6.42 2.77
N LYS A 89 -10.57 5.45 2.13
CA LYS A 89 -10.50 4.05 2.57
C LYS A 89 -9.09 3.49 2.33
N PRO A 90 -8.56 2.64 3.22
CA PRO A 90 -7.29 1.97 2.99
C PRO A 90 -7.33 1.07 1.75
N ALA A 91 -6.28 1.14 0.93
CA ALA A 91 -6.07 0.22 -0.17
C ALA A 91 -5.04 -0.84 0.22
N CYS A 92 -5.34 -2.11 -0.05
CA CYS A 92 -4.38 -3.19 0.09
C CYS A 92 -3.41 -3.13 -1.10
N ILE A 93 -2.15 -2.85 -0.82
CA ILE A 93 -1.09 -2.76 -1.83
C ILE A 93 -0.66 -4.16 -2.22
N LYS A 94 -0.25 -4.95 -1.23
CA LYS A 94 0.32 -6.26 -1.48
C LYS A 94 -0.06 -7.25 -0.40
N THR A 95 -0.51 -8.42 -0.82
CA THR A 95 -0.73 -9.57 0.03
C THR A 95 0.38 -10.59 -0.22
N LEU A 96 1.08 -10.98 0.84
CA LEU A 96 2.19 -11.92 0.80
C LEU A 96 1.80 -13.17 1.58
N ASN A 97 1.58 -14.27 0.87
CA ASN A 97 1.41 -15.57 1.49
C ASN A 97 2.80 -16.13 1.84
N LEU A 98 3.15 -16.17 3.13
CA LEU A 98 4.52 -16.50 3.54
C LEU A 98 4.91 -17.95 3.26
N ARG A 99 3.93 -18.83 3.03
CA ARG A 99 4.17 -20.22 2.66
C ARG A 99 4.70 -20.36 1.24
N TRP A 100 4.29 -19.47 0.33
CA TRP A 100 4.50 -19.60 -1.11
C TRP A 100 5.22 -18.42 -1.77
N VAL A 101 5.34 -17.28 -1.07
CA VAL A 101 5.98 -16.09 -1.62
C VAL A 101 7.44 -16.34 -2.00
N ASP A 102 7.85 -15.80 -3.15
CA ASP A 102 9.20 -15.89 -3.65
C ASP A 102 10.05 -14.67 -3.24
N ALA A 103 11.37 -14.85 -3.17
CA ALA A 103 12.28 -13.77 -2.84
C ALA A 103 12.26 -12.63 -3.87
N GLU A 104 11.98 -12.94 -5.14
CA GLU A 104 11.86 -11.95 -6.22
C GLU A 104 10.64 -11.04 -6.02
N GLU A 105 9.52 -11.60 -5.58
CA GLU A 105 8.30 -10.86 -5.30
C GLU A 105 8.47 -9.91 -4.11
N ILE A 106 9.30 -10.28 -3.12
CA ILE A 106 9.65 -9.40 -1.99
C ILE A 106 10.70 -8.35 -2.39
N ALA A 107 11.56 -8.66 -3.35
CA ALA A 107 12.61 -7.76 -3.81
C ALA A 107 12.05 -6.58 -4.62
N ASN A 108 10.95 -6.78 -5.36
CA ASN A 108 10.28 -5.73 -6.10
C ASN A 108 8.76 -5.82 -5.93
N ILE A 109 8.19 -4.87 -5.20
CA ILE A 109 6.74 -4.71 -5.06
C ILE A 109 6.39 -3.36 -5.68
N ALA A 110 5.60 -3.35 -6.74
CA ALA A 110 5.18 -2.11 -7.40
C ALA A 110 3.71 -2.20 -7.78
N GLU A 111 2.89 -1.29 -7.25
CA GLU A 111 1.44 -1.34 -7.42
C GLU A 111 0.88 0.05 -7.71
N ASN A 112 -0.02 0.11 -8.68
CA ASN A 112 -0.79 1.31 -9.01
C ASN A 112 -2.09 1.28 -8.21
N VAL A 113 -2.37 2.37 -7.50
CA VAL A 113 -3.51 2.47 -6.61
C VAL A 113 -4.26 3.75 -6.88
N PHE A 114 -5.58 3.61 -7.02
CA PHE A 114 -6.50 4.73 -7.16
C PHE A 114 -7.57 4.60 -6.09
N VAL A 115 -7.77 5.66 -5.32
CA VAL A 115 -8.80 5.71 -4.27
C VAL A 115 -9.62 6.97 -4.41
N SER A 116 -10.87 6.89 -3.96
CA SER A 116 -11.73 8.05 -3.78
C SER A 116 -11.56 8.63 -2.39
N ILE A 117 -11.44 9.95 -2.33
CA ILE A 117 -11.36 10.70 -1.09
C ILE A 117 -12.72 10.67 -0.40
N THR A 118 -12.73 10.15 0.82
CA THR A 118 -13.92 10.08 1.68
C THR A 118 -14.02 11.28 2.62
N LYS A 119 -12.94 12.04 2.78
CA LYS A 119 -12.87 13.19 3.67
C LYS A 119 -11.99 14.27 3.05
N ALA A 120 -12.56 15.44 2.83
CA ALA A 120 -11.82 16.61 2.38
C ALA A 120 -10.74 17.03 3.40
N GLY A 121 -9.57 17.43 2.92
CA GLY A 121 -8.45 17.79 3.79
C GLY A 121 -7.15 18.13 3.06
N SER A 122 -6.14 18.50 3.84
CA SER A 122 -4.79 18.76 3.34
C SER A 122 -4.07 17.44 3.09
N TYR A 123 -3.70 17.16 1.84
CA TYR A 123 -2.97 15.95 1.44
C TYR A 123 -1.46 16.18 1.51
N HIS A 124 -0.83 15.49 2.46
CA HIS A 124 0.57 15.67 2.80
C HIS A 124 1.44 14.48 2.40
N GLY A 125 0.85 13.30 2.23
CA GLY A 125 1.61 12.07 2.02
C GLY A 125 0.75 10.83 2.11
N ILE A 126 1.39 9.70 1.90
CA ILE A 126 0.77 8.38 1.96
C ILE A 126 1.23 7.69 3.23
N CYS A 127 0.24 7.33 4.06
CA CYS A 127 0.44 6.52 5.25
C CYS A 127 0.42 5.04 4.84
N VAL A 128 1.45 4.30 5.25
CA VAL A 128 1.66 2.87 4.98
C VAL A 128 1.75 2.13 6.30
N TRP A 129 1.05 1.01 6.39
CA TRP A 129 1.11 0.09 7.52
C TRP A 129 0.94 -1.34 7.03
N PHE A 130 1.00 -2.29 7.95
CA PHE A 130 0.82 -3.70 7.62
C PHE A 130 -0.06 -4.43 8.62
N GLU A 131 -0.61 -5.54 8.17
CA GLU A 131 -1.31 -6.51 8.99
C GLU A 131 -0.66 -7.88 8.78
N CYS A 132 -0.64 -8.70 9.82
CA CYS A 132 -0.16 -10.07 9.75
C CYS A 132 -1.20 -11.01 10.33
N ASP A 133 -1.57 -12.01 9.55
CA ASP A 133 -2.53 -13.02 9.94
C ASP A 133 -1.80 -14.26 10.44
N PHE A 134 -2.27 -14.76 11.56
CA PHE A 134 -1.84 -16.00 12.18
C PHE A 134 -3.01 -16.97 12.05
N ASP A 135 -3.02 -17.70 10.94
CA ASP A 135 -4.01 -18.74 10.70
C ASP A 135 -3.65 -20.00 11.50
N GLY A 136 -4.23 -20.08 12.69
CA GLY A 136 -4.09 -21.21 13.60
C GLY A 136 -5.29 -22.14 13.59
N ILE A 137 -6.09 -22.12 12.51
CA ILE A 137 -7.22 -23.02 12.33
C ILE A 137 -6.66 -24.40 11.94
N ASP A 138 -7.07 -25.43 12.68
CA ASP A 138 -6.69 -26.82 12.45
C ASP A 138 -7.91 -27.74 12.68
N TYR A 139 -7.82 -29.00 12.27
CA TYR A 139 -8.91 -29.97 12.35
C TYR A 139 -8.50 -31.16 13.22
N ASP A 140 -9.38 -31.58 14.12
CA ASP A 140 -9.12 -32.76 14.94
C ASP A 140 -9.33 -34.07 14.16
N GLU A 141 -9.06 -35.22 14.80
CA GLU A 141 -9.25 -36.54 14.19
C GLU A 141 -10.71 -36.83 13.78
N GLU A 142 -11.65 -36.07 14.32
CA GLU A 142 -13.09 -36.17 14.09
C GLU A 142 -13.57 -35.19 12.99
N GLY A 143 -12.67 -34.31 12.52
CA GLY A 143 -12.92 -33.31 11.48
C GLY A 143 -13.51 -31.99 11.98
N GLU A 144 -13.55 -31.78 13.30
CA GLU A 144 -14.03 -30.54 13.91
C GLU A 144 -12.92 -29.48 13.89
N GLU A 145 -13.30 -28.27 13.45
CA GLU A 145 -12.41 -27.12 13.35
C GLU A 145 -12.11 -26.56 14.75
N PHE A 146 -10.83 -26.42 15.10
CA PHE A 146 -10.40 -25.78 16.33
C PHE A 146 -9.30 -24.75 16.05
N GLY A 147 -9.20 -23.76 16.94
CA GLY A 147 -8.31 -22.62 16.75
C GLY A 147 -9.06 -21.38 16.28
N LYS A 148 -8.29 -20.35 15.88
CA LYS A 148 -8.85 -19.11 15.34
C LYS A 148 -7.80 -18.35 14.55
N LEU A 149 -8.27 -17.60 13.57
CA LEU A 149 -7.49 -16.56 12.92
C LEU A 149 -7.21 -15.43 13.92
N VAL A 150 -5.94 -15.07 14.09
CA VAL A 150 -5.52 -13.90 14.88
C VAL A 150 -4.79 -12.93 13.97
N THR A 151 -5.27 -11.69 13.89
CA THR A 151 -4.63 -10.64 13.08
C THR A 151 -3.90 -9.65 13.98
N LEU A 152 -2.59 -9.49 13.74
CA LEU A 152 -1.81 -8.39 14.27
C LEU A 152 -1.90 -7.22 13.29
N SER A 153 -2.64 -6.17 13.65
CA SER A 153 -2.79 -4.98 12.81
C SER A 153 -1.98 -3.80 13.36
N THR A 154 -1.23 -3.13 12.47
CA THR A 154 -0.55 -1.85 12.76
C THR A 154 -1.32 -0.65 12.20
N SER A 155 -2.61 -0.84 11.88
CA SER A 155 -3.43 0.23 11.32
C SER A 155 -3.58 1.41 12.28
N PRO A 156 -3.79 2.64 11.77
CA PRO A 156 -4.18 3.80 12.57
C PRO A 156 -5.39 3.57 13.49
N SER A 157 -6.28 2.67 13.10
CA SER A 157 -7.52 2.34 13.84
C SER A 157 -7.31 1.30 14.94
N SER A 158 -6.16 0.63 14.96
CA SER A 158 -5.79 -0.39 15.92
C SER A 158 -5.01 0.22 17.09
N GLU A 159 -4.79 -0.57 18.15
CA GLU A 159 -3.96 -0.11 19.27
C GLU A 159 -2.52 0.22 18.81
N PRO A 160 -1.90 1.31 19.32
CA PRO A 160 -0.56 1.70 18.91
C PRO A 160 0.48 0.61 19.18
N THR A 161 1.25 0.27 18.15
CA THR A 161 2.37 -0.66 18.25
C THR A 161 3.71 0.08 18.16
N HIS A 162 4.82 -0.60 18.50
CA HIS A 162 6.15 -0.01 18.37
C HIS A 162 6.54 0.30 16.91
N TRP A 163 5.92 -0.37 15.93
CA TRP A 163 6.10 -0.09 14.51
C TRP A 163 5.46 1.23 14.07
N LYS A 164 4.45 1.70 14.82
CA LYS A 164 3.62 2.86 14.44
C LYS A 164 3.15 2.73 12.98
N GLN A 165 3.08 3.85 12.25
CA GLN A 165 2.87 3.86 10.81
C GLN A 165 4.04 4.55 10.11
N THR A 166 4.23 4.22 8.84
CA THR A 166 5.27 4.80 8.00
C THR A 166 4.61 5.77 7.02
N VAL A 167 5.03 7.02 7.00
CA VAL A 167 4.50 8.03 6.10
C VAL A 167 5.54 8.40 5.06
N VAL A 168 5.15 8.30 3.79
CA VAL A 168 5.90 8.86 2.67
C VAL A 168 5.31 10.24 2.36
N LEU A 169 6.03 11.30 2.74
CA LEU A 169 5.61 12.68 2.51
C LEU A 169 5.71 13.05 1.04
N LEU A 170 4.78 13.87 0.56
CA LEU A 170 4.92 14.55 -0.72
C LEU A 170 6.01 15.62 -0.57
N GLY A 171 6.99 15.59 -1.46
CA GLY A 171 8.00 16.65 -1.55
C GLY A 171 7.40 17.97 -2.04
N LYS A 172 8.28 18.94 -2.32
CA LYS A 172 7.86 20.22 -2.89
C LYS A 172 7.05 20.00 -4.17
N ILE A 173 5.81 20.49 -4.16
CA ILE A 173 4.93 20.49 -5.32
C ILE A 173 5.48 21.55 -6.29
N GLY A 174 6.20 21.10 -7.31
CA GLY A 174 6.77 21.94 -8.36
C GLY A 174 6.62 21.25 -9.72
N MET A 175 6.42 22.05 -10.78
CA MET A 175 6.35 21.55 -12.15
C MET A 175 7.66 20.82 -12.48
N VAL A 176 7.62 19.49 -12.59
CA VAL A 176 8.77 18.72 -13.08
C VAL A 176 8.81 18.86 -14.61
N THR A 177 9.71 19.71 -15.11
CA THR A 177 10.22 19.54 -16.47
C THR A 177 11.08 18.29 -16.50
N ASN A 178 10.82 17.40 -17.45
CA ASN A 178 11.56 16.15 -17.67
C ASN A 178 13.06 16.41 -17.83
N GLU A 179 13.82 16.36 -16.73
CA GLU A 179 15.27 16.26 -16.76
C GLU A 179 15.70 15.07 -15.90
N LYS A 180 16.18 14.03 -16.59
CA LYS A 180 16.86 12.88 -15.98
C LYS A 180 18.07 13.40 -15.20
N SER A 181 17.93 13.54 -13.89
CA SER A 181 19.07 13.80 -13.00
C SER A 181 19.65 12.46 -12.57
N GLN A 182 20.69 12.03 -13.28
CA GLN A 182 21.68 11.10 -12.77
C GLN A 182 22.51 11.84 -11.71
N SER A 183 22.40 11.41 -10.45
CA SER A 183 23.43 11.62 -9.45
C SER A 183 23.41 10.45 -8.48
N GLU A 184 24.29 9.48 -8.72
CA GLU A 184 24.70 8.48 -7.73
C GLU A 184 25.64 9.17 -6.73
N SER A 185 25.24 9.21 -5.46
CA SER A 185 26.15 9.42 -4.35
C SER A 185 25.79 8.40 -3.28
N ASP A 186 26.67 7.41 -3.12
CA ASP A 186 26.61 6.39 -2.09
C ASP A 186 26.63 7.04 -0.71
N THR A 187 25.48 7.02 -0.03
CA THR A 187 25.37 7.27 1.40
C THR A 187 24.42 6.24 2.00
N GLU A 188 24.84 5.63 3.09
CA GLU A 188 24.15 4.58 3.85
C GLU A 188 22.85 5.11 4.48
N SER A 189 21.77 5.18 3.70
CA SER A 189 20.42 5.34 4.20
C SER A 189 19.40 4.80 3.20
N THR A 190 18.29 4.26 3.70
CA THR A 190 17.08 4.00 2.91
C THR A 190 16.67 5.30 2.22
N ASN A 191 16.86 5.36 0.89
CA ASN A 191 16.57 6.55 0.09
C ASN A 191 15.14 6.45 -0.43
N VAL A 192 14.31 7.46 -0.15
CA VAL A 192 13.01 7.62 -0.79
C VAL A 192 13.20 8.50 -2.02
N LYS A 193 12.80 8.00 -3.19
CA LYS A 193 12.76 8.79 -4.42
C LYS A 193 11.33 9.26 -4.64
N ASN A 194 11.04 10.48 -4.22
CA ASN A 194 9.76 11.11 -4.49
C ASN A 194 9.79 11.81 -5.84
N THR A 195 9.01 11.31 -6.80
CA THR A 195 8.79 11.99 -8.07
C THR A 195 7.34 12.45 -8.13
N VAL A 196 7.09 13.71 -7.78
CA VAL A 196 5.77 14.31 -7.90
C VAL A 196 5.63 14.86 -9.32
N GLN A 197 5.00 14.10 -10.22
CA GLN A 197 4.50 14.63 -11.49
C GLN A 197 3.01 14.93 -11.32
N LEU A 198 2.62 16.19 -11.48
CA LEU A 198 1.23 16.62 -11.40
C LEU A 198 0.50 16.32 -12.73
N PRO A 199 -0.77 15.88 -12.70
CA PRO A 199 -1.60 15.78 -13.90
C PRO A 199 -1.87 17.17 -14.48
N ALA A 200 -1.86 17.27 -15.81
CA ALA A 200 -1.94 18.53 -16.56
C ALA A 200 -3.26 19.30 -16.36
N ASN A 201 -4.32 18.64 -15.89
CA ASN A 201 -5.69 19.20 -15.83
C ASN A 201 -6.04 19.94 -14.52
N SER A 202 -5.14 20.06 -13.55
CA SER A 202 -5.38 20.87 -12.33
C SER A 202 -5.32 22.40 -12.56
N GLN A 203 -5.17 22.85 -13.81
CA GLN A 203 -5.06 24.26 -14.19
C GLN A 203 -6.41 24.91 -14.54
N THR A 204 -7.36 24.95 -13.62
CA THR A 204 -8.55 25.82 -13.80
C THR A 204 -8.98 26.57 -12.53
N VAL A 205 -8.06 27.22 -11.83
CA VAL A 205 -8.41 28.40 -11.01
C VAL A 205 -7.33 29.47 -11.12
N PRO A 206 -7.64 30.71 -11.54
CA PRO A 206 -6.66 31.77 -11.60
C PRO A 206 -6.41 32.38 -10.21
N THR A 207 -5.15 32.74 -9.99
CA THR A 207 -4.69 33.78 -9.05
C THR A 207 -4.29 33.31 -7.62
N THR A 208 -3.00 33.49 -7.30
CA THR A 208 -2.37 33.62 -5.95
C THR A 208 -2.22 32.38 -5.03
N ARG A 209 -1.55 31.31 -5.46
CA ARG A 209 -0.93 30.34 -4.52
C ARG A 209 0.39 29.78 -5.04
N ALA A 210 1.50 30.48 -4.77
CA ALA A 210 2.84 30.05 -5.16
C ALA A 210 3.65 29.35 -4.04
N ASN A 211 3.08 29.10 -2.84
CA ASN A 211 3.82 28.58 -1.67
C ASN A 211 3.04 27.55 -0.82
N SER A 212 2.16 26.73 -1.41
CA SER A 212 1.49 25.67 -0.62
C SER A 212 2.39 24.43 -0.57
N SER A 213 2.82 24.02 0.63
CA SER A 213 3.63 22.81 0.84
C SER A 213 2.85 21.49 0.74
N TYR A 214 1.55 21.58 0.42
CA TYR A 214 0.62 20.44 0.34
C TYR A 214 -0.53 20.73 -0.64
N MET A 215 -1.20 19.68 -1.09
CA MET A 215 -2.41 19.76 -1.94
C MET A 215 -3.66 19.77 -1.05
N LYS A 216 -4.76 20.36 -1.51
CA LYS A 216 -6.06 20.24 -0.84
C LYS A 216 -6.94 19.33 -1.69
N LEU A 217 -7.53 18.33 -1.05
CA LEU A 217 -8.42 17.38 -1.71
C LEU A 217 -9.86 17.60 -1.24
N GLU A 218 -10.78 17.44 -2.18
CA GLU A 218 -12.22 17.48 -1.92
C GLU A 218 -12.81 16.07 -1.78
N GLU A 219 -14.01 15.96 -1.21
CA GLU A 219 -14.72 14.69 -1.13
C GLU A 219 -15.09 14.20 -2.53
N ASP A 220 -15.09 12.88 -2.73
CA ASP A 220 -15.29 12.18 -4.01
C ASP A 220 -14.21 12.41 -5.09
N GLU A 221 -13.21 13.25 -4.82
CA GLU A 221 -12.03 13.38 -5.69
C GLU A 221 -11.29 12.04 -5.77
N VAL A 222 -10.82 11.67 -6.96
CA VAL A 222 -10.03 10.45 -7.14
C VAL A 222 -8.57 10.84 -7.23
N ILE A 223 -7.73 10.16 -6.45
CA ILE A 223 -6.28 10.30 -6.55
C ILE A 223 -5.65 8.97 -6.91
N GLY A 224 -4.63 9.04 -7.76
CA GLY A 224 -3.84 7.90 -8.19
C GLY A 224 -2.39 8.02 -7.73
N TRP A 225 -1.78 6.91 -7.33
CA TRP A 225 -0.35 6.83 -7.10
C TRP A 225 0.19 5.44 -7.40
N ARG A 226 1.46 5.38 -7.77
CA ARG A 226 2.25 4.16 -7.82
C ARG A 226 3.18 4.14 -6.62
N LEU A 227 3.08 3.08 -5.83
CA LEU A 227 3.99 2.85 -4.71
C LEU A 227 4.87 1.65 -5.06
N GLU A 228 6.18 1.88 -5.07
CA GLU A 228 7.16 0.87 -5.41
C GLU A 228 8.20 0.71 -4.27
N PHE A 229 8.46 -0.55 -3.89
CA PHE A 229 9.48 -0.96 -2.94
C PHE A 229 10.50 -1.81 -3.70
N VAL A 230 11.72 -1.29 -3.84
CA VAL A 230 12.83 -2.02 -4.49
C VAL A 230 13.92 -2.29 -3.47
N GLN A 231 14.22 -3.57 -3.26
CA GLN A 231 15.33 -4.01 -2.44
C GLN A 231 16.66 -3.58 -3.06
N SER A 232 17.56 -3.02 -2.25
CA SER A 232 18.88 -2.61 -2.70
C SER A 232 19.78 -3.82 -2.97
N SER A 233 20.49 -3.80 -4.09
CA SER A 233 21.47 -4.83 -4.45
C SER A 233 22.73 -4.80 -3.57
N GLY A 234 23.09 -3.63 -3.03
CA GLY A 234 24.26 -3.46 -2.15
C GLY A 234 24.00 -3.86 -0.70
N ASN A 235 22.76 -3.71 -0.22
CA ASN A 235 22.35 -4.12 1.11
C ASN A 235 20.90 -4.60 1.10
N LEU A 236 20.72 -5.91 1.22
CA LEU A 236 19.40 -6.54 1.22
C LEU A 236 18.48 -6.01 2.35
N ARG A 237 19.03 -5.42 3.42
CA ARG A 237 18.24 -4.85 4.52
C ARG A 237 17.57 -3.51 4.16
N HIS A 238 17.95 -2.90 3.05
CA HIS A 238 17.45 -1.59 2.64
C HIS A 238 16.49 -1.70 1.45
N TYR A 239 15.43 -0.91 1.53
CA TYR A 239 14.46 -0.73 0.46
C TYR A 239 14.44 0.73 0.01
N THR A 240 14.42 0.93 -1.30
CA THR A 240 14.10 2.21 -1.91
C THR A 240 12.59 2.26 -2.06
N ILE A 241 11.96 3.27 -1.46
CA ILE A 241 10.54 3.52 -1.64
C ILE A 241 10.40 4.62 -2.68
N THR A 242 9.69 4.33 -3.77
CA THR A 242 9.38 5.30 -4.82
C THR A 242 7.89 5.59 -4.76
N LEU A 243 7.55 6.87 -4.60
CA LEU A 243 6.19 7.36 -4.72
C LEU A 243 6.08 8.21 -5.99
N GLN A 244 5.20 7.79 -6.89
CA GLN A 244 4.86 8.50 -8.12
C GLN A 244 3.37 8.80 -8.12
N MET A 245 2.99 10.05 -8.35
CA MET A 245 1.58 10.42 -8.54
C MET A 245 1.13 10.02 -9.94
N LEU A 246 -0.09 9.49 -10.04
CA LEU A 246 -0.72 9.07 -11.30
C LEU A 246 -1.92 9.97 -11.60
N ASP A 247 -2.21 10.16 -12.88
CA ASP A 247 -3.40 10.84 -13.36
C ASP A 247 -4.57 9.86 -13.46
N PRO A 248 -5.64 10.03 -12.66
CA PRO A 248 -6.81 9.16 -12.70
C PRO A 248 -7.51 9.08 -14.06
N GLU A 249 -7.40 10.10 -14.92
CA GLU A 249 -8.09 10.12 -16.20
C GLU A 249 -7.31 9.39 -17.30
N THR A 250 -5.97 9.42 -17.25
CA THR A 250 -5.12 8.92 -18.33
C THR A 250 -4.40 7.62 -18.00
N ASP A 251 -4.03 7.41 -16.74
CA ASP A 251 -3.28 6.22 -16.33
C ASP A 251 -4.19 4.99 -16.18
N GLU A 252 -3.59 3.81 -16.30
CA GLU A 252 -4.30 2.53 -16.22
C GLU A 252 -4.65 2.19 -14.77
N HIS A 253 -5.93 1.92 -14.51
CA HIS A 253 -6.44 1.50 -13.21
C HIS A 253 -6.31 -0.02 -13.05
N PRO A 254 -6.03 -0.52 -11.84
CA PRO A 254 -6.06 -1.96 -11.56
C PRO A 254 -7.48 -2.51 -11.70
N GLU A 255 -7.62 -3.79 -12.02
CA GLU A 255 -8.92 -4.47 -12.13
C GLU A 255 -9.02 -5.56 -11.06
N PRO A 256 -9.91 -5.43 -10.05
CA PRO A 256 -10.86 -4.34 -9.79
C PRO A 256 -10.23 -3.11 -9.12
N CYS A 257 -10.73 -1.92 -9.46
CA CYS A 257 -10.29 -0.65 -8.85
C CYS A 257 -11.25 -0.21 -7.73
N LEU A 258 -10.71 0.45 -6.70
CA LEU A 258 -11.46 0.94 -5.53
C LEU A 258 -11.95 2.39 -5.67
N CYS A 259 -11.74 3.03 -6.83
CA CYS A 259 -12.16 4.41 -7.05
C CYS A 259 -13.61 4.53 -7.57
N SER A 260 -14.14 5.75 -7.48
CA SER A 260 -15.50 6.14 -7.87
C SER A 260 -15.62 6.50 -9.36
N MET A 261 -14.56 6.30 -10.16
CA MET A 261 -14.61 6.57 -11.60
C MET A 261 -15.69 5.70 -12.26
N PRO A 262 -16.56 6.26 -13.13
CA PRO A 262 -17.64 5.50 -13.75
C PRO A 262 -17.17 4.23 -14.47
N ARG A 263 -16.03 4.30 -15.16
CA ARG A 263 -15.41 3.14 -15.82
C ARG A 263 -15.09 2.02 -14.83
N CYS A 264 -14.47 2.36 -13.69
CA CYS A 264 -14.10 1.40 -12.66
C CYS A 264 -15.31 0.78 -11.98
N LEU A 265 -16.34 1.57 -11.68
CA LEU A 265 -17.59 1.08 -11.10
C LEU A 265 -18.30 0.07 -12.02
N ILE A 266 -18.32 0.32 -13.34
CA ILE A 266 -18.91 -0.60 -14.32
C ILE A 266 -18.11 -1.90 -14.37
N ILE A 267 -16.77 -1.84 -14.44
CA ILE A 267 -15.91 -3.03 -14.47
C ILE A 267 -16.06 -3.84 -13.18
N ALA A 268 -16.05 -3.19 -12.02
CA ALA A 268 -16.25 -3.84 -10.73
C ALA A 268 -17.60 -4.58 -10.67
N LYS A 269 -18.69 -3.93 -11.09
CA LYS A 269 -20.02 -4.57 -11.16
C LYS A 269 -20.10 -5.70 -12.18
N PHE A 270 -19.38 -5.60 -13.30
CA PHE A 270 -19.29 -6.67 -14.28
C PHE A 270 -18.60 -7.91 -13.70
N ILE A 271 -17.46 -7.73 -13.03
CA ILE A 271 -16.72 -8.81 -12.36
C ILE A 271 -17.56 -9.47 -11.27
N GLU A 272 -18.24 -8.68 -10.43
CA GLU A 272 -19.16 -9.20 -9.41
C GLU A 272 -20.24 -10.11 -10.02
N ASN A 273 -20.88 -9.66 -11.10
CA ASN A 273 -21.91 -10.44 -11.79
C ASN A 273 -21.35 -11.73 -12.44
N GLU A 274 -20.12 -11.73 -12.95
CA GLU A 274 -19.50 -12.95 -13.48
C GLU A 274 -19.16 -13.96 -12.38
N LEU A 275 -18.71 -13.49 -11.23
CA LEU A 275 -18.45 -14.34 -10.07
C LEU A 275 -19.76 -14.95 -9.54
N GLU A 276 -20.82 -14.16 -9.45
CA GLU A 276 -22.16 -14.64 -9.08
C GLU A 276 -22.75 -15.60 -10.14
N GLY A 277 -22.56 -15.32 -11.43
CA GLY A 277 -23.03 -16.17 -12.52
C GLY A 277 -22.38 -17.57 -12.55
N LYS A 278 -21.11 -17.68 -12.15
CA LYS A 278 -20.42 -18.97 -12.00
C LYS A 278 -20.94 -19.82 -10.83
N THR A 279 -21.54 -19.21 -9.82
CA THR A 279 -22.10 -19.98 -8.69
C THR A 279 -23.40 -20.72 -9.03
N PHE A 280 -24.09 -20.34 -10.12
CA PHE A 280 -25.35 -20.97 -10.54
C PHE A 280 -25.24 -21.99 -11.68
N SER A 281 -24.13 -22.05 -12.42
CA SER A 281 -24.01 -22.91 -13.61
C SER A 281 -23.28 -24.24 -13.40
N ASP A 282 -22.71 -24.51 -12.22
CA ASP A 282 -21.90 -25.73 -11.98
C ASP A 282 -22.53 -26.77 -11.03
N CYS A 283 -23.85 -26.66 -10.80
CA CYS A 283 -24.61 -27.64 -10.01
C CYS A 283 -25.92 -28.08 -10.69
N SER A 284 -25.84 -28.56 -11.92
CA SER A 284 -26.95 -29.32 -12.52
C SER A 284 -26.49 -30.28 -13.61
N ASP A 285 -25.55 -31.19 -13.32
CA ASP A 285 -25.32 -32.38 -14.16
C ASP A 285 -24.58 -33.50 -13.42
N ARG A 286 -25.10 -33.92 -12.25
CA ARG A 286 -24.76 -35.24 -11.67
C ARG A 286 -25.96 -35.85 -10.97
N ASN A 287 -26.90 -36.40 -11.74
CA ASN A 287 -27.62 -37.60 -11.30
C ASN A 287 -28.36 -38.30 -12.45
N ALA A 288 -27.72 -39.33 -13.03
CA ALA A 288 -28.41 -40.52 -13.52
C ALA A 288 -27.38 -41.63 -13.80
N ASN A 289 -27.13 -42.46 -12.79
CA ASN A 289 -26.86 -43.87 -13.02
C ASN A 289 -27.89 -44.64 -12.17
N PRO A 290 -28.42 -45.77 -12.63
CA PRO A 290 -27.78 -47.01 -12.18
C PRO A 290 -27.74 -48.14 -13.22
N ALA A 291 -26.78 -49.02 -12.98
CA ALA A 291 -26.49 -50.24 -13.72
C ALA A 291 -27.55 -51.35 -13.56
N THR A 292 -27.74 -52.15 -14.61
CA THR A 292 -28.02 -53.61 -14.66
C THR A 292 -27.92 -53.99 -16.16
N GLY A 293 -27.15 -54.94 -16.69
CA GLY A 293 -26.89 -56.32 -16.28
C GLY A 293 -27.31 -57.24 -17.46
N ALA A 294 -26.50 -58.25 -17.76
CA ALA A 294 -26.78 -59.46 -18.57
C ALA A 294 -26.22 -59.57 -20.01
N ALA A 295 -25.36 -60.59 -20.12
CA ALA A 295 -24.83 -61.29 -21.29
C ALA A 295 -25.83 -61.66 -22.41
N LYS A 296 -25.35 -61.73 -23.66
CA LYS A 296 -25.11 -63.00 -24.41
C LYS A 296 -24.67 -62.74 -25.87
N GLU A 297 -23.89 -63.71 -26.36
CA GLU A 297 -23.63 -64.12 -27.75
C GLU A 297 -24.74 -63.72 -28.74
N LYS A 298 -24.46 -63.26 -29.96
CA LYS A 298 -23.75 -63.94 -31.07
C LYS A 298 -23.49 -62.93 -32.18
#